data_AF-A0A7L5BRL6-F1
#
_entry.id   AF-A0A7L5BRL6-F1
#
_cell.length_a   1.000
_cell.length_b   1.000
_cell.length_c   1.000
_cell.angle_alpha   90.00
_cell.angle_beta   90.00
_cell.angle_gamma   90.00
#
_symmetry.space_group_name_H-M   'P 1'
#
loop_
_entity.id
_entity.type
_entity.pdbx_description
1 polymer ?
#
loop_
_entity_poly.entity_id
_entity_poly.type
_entity_poly.pdbx_seq_one_letter_code
_entity_poly.pdbx_strand_id
1 'polypeptide(L)'
;MTTKRVRSERDDNLSYDAKKAKEIFARKLADDAGGRRSNSQMKRDADLILTLLRDGEVKGARMSVFTATFQDLFSISRESAGARCRAAIKFLKDEGRVHPNEDKHPVYSLSE
;
A
#
# COMPACT_ATOMS: atom_id res chain seq x y z
N MET A 1 25.77 6.97 34.38
CA MET A 1 24.60 7.80 33.99
C MET A 1 24.08 7.27 32.67
N THR A 2 22.97 6.54 32.69
CA THR A 2 22.45 5.79 31.54
C THR A 2 21.27 6.57 30.95
N THR A 3 21.51 7.35 29.91
CA THR A 3 20.45 8.02 29.16
C THR A 3 19.69 6.98 28.34
N LYS A 4 18.59 6.49 28.93
CA LYS A 4 17.56 5.70 28.25
C LYS A 4 17.12 6.44 27.00
N ARG A 5 17.38 5.86 25.82
CA ARG A 5 16.74 6.28 24.57
C ARG A 5 15.23 6.12 24.77
N VAL A 6 14.53 7.23 24.84
CA VAL A 6 13.07 7.29 24.77
C VAL A 6 12.69 6.66 23.43
N ARG A 7 12.21 5.41 23.48
CA ARG A 7 11.47 4.80 22.38
C ARG A 7 10.27 5.73 22.18
N SER A 8 10.25 6.46 21.08
CA SER A 8 9.07 7.20 20.65
C SER A 8 7.90 6.21 20.55
N GLU A 9 6.99 6.29 21.52
CA GLU A 9 5.60 5.84 21.45
C GLU A 9 4.85 6.74 20.45
N ARG A 10 5.36 6.86 19.22
CA ARG A 10 4.71 7.60 18.15
C ARG A 10 4.39 6.59 17.06
N ASP A 11 3.09 6.41 16.83
CA ASP A 11 2.47 5.85 15.63
C ASP A 11 2.03 4.37 15.63
N ASP A 12 1.86 3.72 16.79
CA ASP A 12 1.34 2.34 16.86
C ASP A 12 -0.17 2.20 16.50
N ASN A 13 -0.91 3.31 16.43
CA ASN A 13 -2.34 3.31 16.04
C ASN A 13 -2.59 3.37 14.52
N LEU A 14 -1.54 3.41 13.69
CA LEU A 14 -1.60 3.07 12.27
C LEU A 14 -1.13 1.63 12.03
N SER A 15 -1.40 0.74 12.99
CA SER A 15 -1.29 -0.71 12.83
C SER A 15 -2.30 -1.19 11.78
N TYR A 16 -1.98 -0.90 10.52
CA TYR A 16 -2.58 -1.56 9.40
C TYR A 16 -2.23 -3.05 9.54
N ASP A 17 -3.26 -3.86 9.75
CA ASP A 17 -3.08 -5.29 9.99
C ASP A 17 -2.53 -5.93 8.71
N ALA A 18 -1.22 -6.18 8.71
CA ALA A 18 -0.51 -6.77 7.57
C ALA A 18 -1.11 -8.11 7.15
N LYS A 19 -1.82 -8.80 8.05
CA LYS A 19 -2.55 -10.04 7.74
C LYS A 19 -3.80 -9.75 6.91
N LYS A 20 -4.61 -8.75 7.28
CA LYS A 20 -5.79 -8.31 6.49
C LYS A 20 -5.39 -7.84 5.09
N ALA A 21 -4.27 -7.12 4.99
CA ALA A 21 -3.71 -6.68 3.72
C ALA A 21 -3.51 -7.84 2.73
N LYS A 22 -2.88 -8.91 3.22
CA LYS A 22 -2.58 -10.10 2.44
C LYS A 22 -3.85 -10.80 2.01
N GLU A 23 -4.84 -10.92 2.88
CA GLU A 23 -6.13 -11.53 2.56
C GLU A 23 -6.86 -10.77 1.45
N ILE A 24 -6.90 -9.43 1.53
CA ILE A 24 -7.50 -8.57 0.49
C ILE A 24 -6.80 -8.78 -0.85
N PHE A 25 -5.46 -8.76 -0.86
CA PHE A 25 -4.70 -8.98 -2.09
C PHE A 25 -4.85 -10.38 -2.67
N ALA A 26 -4.86 -11.41 -1.83
CA ALA A 26 -5.03 -12.80 -2.25
C ALA A 26 -6.42 -13.02 -2.88
N ARG A 27 -7.47 -12.46 -2.26
CA ARG A 27 -8.83 -12.46 -2.83
C ARG A 27 -8.87 -11.78 -4.19
N LYS A 28 -8.31 -10.58 -4.28
CA LYS A 28 -8.26 -9.82 -5.53
C LYS A 28 -7.51 -10.56 -6.65
N LEU A 29 -6.38 -11.19 -6.33
CA LEU A 29 -5.62 -12.01 -7.29
C LEU A 29 -6.40 -13.24 -7.77
N ALA A 30 -7.18 -13.88 -6.88
CA ALA A 30 -8.07 -14.98 -7.26
C ALA A 30 -9.20 -14.50 -8.19
N ASP A 31 -9.81 -13.34 -7.91
CA ASP A 31 -10.81 -12.71 -8.78
C ASP A 31 -10.22 -12.33 -10.16
N ASP A 32 -9.01 -11.74 -10.19
CA ASP A 32 -8.29 -11.39 -11.43
C ASP A 32 -7.79 -12.63 -12.22
N ALA A 33 -7.74 -13.81 -11.60
CA ALA A 33 -7.49 -15.07 -12.30
C ALA A 33 -8.73 -15.54 -13.10
N GLY A 34 -9.93 -15.13 -12.69
CA GLY A 34 -11.19 -15.41 -13.41
C GLY A 34 -11.71 -14.27 -14.29
N GLY A 35 -11.09 -13.08 -14.24
CA GLY A 35 -11.56 -11.85 -14.89
C GLY A 35 -10.70 -11.30 -16.04
N ARG A 36 -11.13 -10.17 -16.60
CA ARG A 36 -10.48 -9.45 -17.72
C ARG A 36 -9.18 -8.79 -17.21
N ARG A 37 -8.06 -9.49 -17.28
CA ARG A 37 -6.75 -9.00 -16.81
C ARG A 37 -6.35 -7.69 -17.49
N SER A 38 -6.00 -6.68 -16.70
CA SER A 38 -5.30 -5.49 -17.18
C SER A 38 -3.95 -5.88 -17.82
N ASN A 39 -3.73 -5.53 -19.09
CA ASN A 39 -2.50 -5.89 -19.84
C ASN A 39 -1.22 -5.25 -19.29
N SER A 40 -1.32 -4.19 -18.48
CA SER A 40 -0.16 -3.52 -17.89
C SER A 40 0.08 -3.92 -16.43
N GLN A 41 1.31 -4.31 -16.10
CA GLN A 41 1.72 -4.62 -14.73
C GLN A 41 1.53 -3.42 -13.78
N MET A 42 1.75 -2.20 -14.27
CA MET A 42 1.52 -0.97 -13.49
C MET A 42 0.04 -0.80 -13.11
N LYS A 43 -0.89 -1.09 -14.02
CA LYS A 43 -2.34 -1.01 -13.73
C LYS A 43 -2.77 -2.05 -12.70
N ARG A 44 -2.24 -3.28 -12.80
CA ARG A 44 -2.46 -4.32 -11.80
C ARG A 44 -1.96 -3.89 -10.42
N ASP A 45 -0.77 -3.31 -10.36
CA ASP A 45 -0.19 -2.81 -9.10
C ASP A 45 -1.01 -1.66 -8.52
N ALA A 46 -1.52 -0.77 -9.38
CA ALA A 46 -2.40 0.33 -8.99
C ALA A 46 -3.77 -0.19 -8.48
N ASP A 47 -4.39 -1.14 -9.16
CA ASP A 47 -5.67 -1.75 -8.75
C ASP A 47 -5.53 -2.48 -7.41
N LEU A 48 -4.40 -3.16 -7.19
CA LEU A 48 -4.07 -3.75 -5.90
C LEU A 48 -4.07 -2.65 -4.81
N ILE A 49 -3.31 -1.58 -4.99
CA ILE A 49 -3.24 -0.48 -4.00
C ILE A 49 -4.63 0.13 -3.75
N LEU A 50 -5.44 0.33 -4.77
CA LEU A 50 -6.82 0.81 -4.63
C LEU A 50 -7.70 -0.15 -3.84
N THR A 51 -7.58 -1.45 -4.10
CA THR A 51 -8.33 -2.48 -3.36
C THR A 51 -7.96 -2.44 -1.89
N LEU A 52 -6.67 -2.28 -1.58
CA LEU A 52 -6.21 -2.12 -0.21
C LEU A 52 -6.80 -0.88 0.48
N LEU A 53 -6.87 0.24 -0.23
CA LEU A 53 -7.44 1.48 0.30
C LEU A 53 -8.96 1.45 0.43
N ARG A 54 -9.66 0.69 -0.42
CA ARG A 54 -11.13 0.54 -0.38
C ARG A 54 -11.57 -0.46 0.68
N ASP A 55 -10.96 -1.64 0.68
CA ASP A 55 -11.37 -2.77 1.51
C ASP A 55 -10.69 -2.78 2.88
N GLY A 56 -9.56 -2.07 3.03
CA GLY A 56 -8.73 -2.11 4.24
C GLY A 56 -9.32 -1.43 5.47
N GLU A 57 -10.58 -0.95 5.42
CA GLU A 57 -11.24 -0.14 6.46
C GLU A 57 -10.44 1.10 6.92
N VAL A 58 -9.35 1.44 6.22
CA VAL A 58 -8.44 2.52 6.56
C VAL A 58 -8.66 3.71 5.64
N LYS A 59 -8.79 4.89 6.23
CA LYS A 59 -8.91 6.17 5.49
C LYS A 59 -7.66 6.48 4.66
N GLY A 60 -6.55 5.79 4.87
CA GLY A 60 -5.36 5.88 4.05
C GLY A 60 -4.22 4.98 4.57
N ALA A 61 -3.23 4.72 3.72
CA ALA A 61 -2.07 3.90 4.06
C ALA A 61 -0.75 4.56 3.67
N ARG A 62 0.32 4.26 4.42
CA ARG A 62 1.68 4.74 4.14
C ARG A 62 2.36 3.91 3.06
N MET A 63 3.35 4.52 2.38
CA MET A 63 4.17 3.82 1.37
C MET A 63 4.86 2.56 1.91
N SER A 64 5.26 2.56 3.19
CA SER A 64 5.87 1.40 3.85
C SER A 64 4.93 0.19 3.90
N VAL A 65 3.63 0.42 4.08
CA VAL A 65 2.60 -0.62 4.13
C VAL A 65 2.43 -1.28 2.76
N PHE A 66 2.28 -0.48 1.70
CA PHE A 66 2.21 -1.01 0.34
C PHE A 66 3.47 -1.79 -0.01
N THR A 67 4.64 -1.23 0.30
CA THR A 67 5.93 -1.85 0.00
C THR A 67 6.10 -3.19 0.72
N ALA A 68 5.81 -3.26 2.02
CA ALA A 68 5.90 -4.49 2.79
C ALA A 68 4.95 -5.56 2.25
N THR A 69 3.74 -5.16 1.86
CA THR A 69 2.75 -6.12 1.35
C THR A 69 3.12 -6.63 -0.05
N PHE A 70 3.64 -5.76 -0.93
CA PHE A 70 4.14 -6.16 -2.26
C PHE A 70 5.37 -7.08 -2.15
N GLN A 71 6.26 -6.80 -1.20
CA GLN A 71 7.43 -7.63 -0.94
C GLN A 71 7.02 -9.09 -0.65
N ASP A 72 6.03 -9.26 0.22
CA ASP A 72 5.51 -10.55 0.63
C ASP A 72 4.70 -11.23 -0.49
N LEU A 73 3.76 -10.50 -1.11
CA LEU A 73 2.86 -11.01 -2.14
C LEU A 73 3.59 -11.51 -3.38
N PHE A 74 4.62 -10.78 -3.82
CA PHE A 74 5.37 -11.12 -5.03
C PHE A 74 6.69 -11.83 -4.73
N SER A 75 7.03 -12.05 -3.46
CA SER A 75 8.33 -12.61 -3.04
C SER A 75 9.52 -11.89 -3.70
N ILE A 76 9.48 -10.56 -3.70
CA ILE A 76 10.52 -9.69 -4.29
C ILE A 76 11.31 -8.94 -3.23
N SER A 77 12.40 -8.27 -3.61
CA SER A 77 13.15 -7.41 -2.70
C SER A 77 12.33 -6.19 -2.28
N ARG A 78 12.61 -5.64 -1.09
CA ARG A 78 11.99 -4.41 -0.59
C ARG A 78 12.21 -3.22 -1.54
N GLU A 79 13.37 -3.17 -2.19
CA GLU A 79 13.70 -2.13 -3.16
C GLU A 79 12.82 -2.21 -4.40
N SER A 80 12.69 -3.41 -4.99
CA SER A 80 11.82 -3.66 -6.15
C SER A 80 10.34 -3.43 -5.80
N ALA A 81 9.89 -3.86 -4.62
CA ALA A 81 8.54 -3.59 -4.13
C ALA A 81 8.28 -2.09 -3.99
N GLY A 82 9.23 -1.34 -3.43
CA GLY A 82 9.13 0.10 -3.27
C GLY A 82 9.09 0.83 -4.63
N ALA A 83 9.87 0.38 -5.62
CA ALA A 83 9.83 0.93 -6.97
C ALA A 83 8.46 0.71 -7.63
N ARG A 84 7.89 -0.50 -7.53
CA ARG A 84 6.55 -0.81 -8.05
C ARG A 84 5.46 0.02 -7.37
N CYS A 85 5.49 0.11 -6.04
CA CYS A 85 4.52 0.92 -5.29
C CYS A 85 4.59 2.40 -5.66
N ARG A 86 5.80 2.97 -5.83
CA ARG A 86 5.97 4.37 -6.27
C ARG A 86 5.41 4.60 -7.68
N ALA A 87 5.66 3.68 -8.61
CA ALA A 87 5.13 3.78 -9.97
C ALA A 87 3.59 3.71 -9.99
N ALA A 88 3.02 2.75 -9.25
CA ALA A 88 1.58 2.58 -9.12
C ALA A 88 0.89 3.78 -8.43
N ILE A 89 1.44 4.28 -7.33
CA ILE A 89 0.94 5.48 -6.66
C ILE A 89 1.03 6.71 -7.55
N LYS A 90 2.13 6.89 -8.29
CA LYS A 90 2.25 7.99 -9.25
C LYS A 90 1.15 7.92 -10.30
N PHE A 91 0.92 6.74 -10.88
CA PHE A 91 -0.16 6.52 -11.83
C PHE A 91 -1.54 6.87 -11.25
N LEU A 92 -1.82 6.42 -10.02
CA LEU A 92 -3.09 6.73 -9.34
C LEU A 92 -3.24 8.22 -9.02
N LYS A 93 -2.15 8.91 -8.69
CA LYS A 93 -2.15 10.36 -8.47
C LYS A 93 -2.43 11.11 -9.77
N ASP A 94 -1.79 10.70 -10.86
CA ASP A 94 -1.96 11.30 -12.18
C ASP A 94 -3.40 11.10 -12.70
N GLU A 95 -4.05 9.98 -12.35
CA GLU A 95 -5.48 9.74 -12.59
C GLU A 95 -6.42 10.45 -11.60
N GLY A 96 -5.90 11.14 -10.58
CA GLY A 96 -6.70 11.83 -9.56
C GLY A 96 -7.42 10.89 -8.58
N ARG A 97 -7.00 9.61 -8.47
CA ARG A 97 -7.67 8.59 -7.66
C ARG A 97 -7.16 8.52 -6.22
N VAL A 98 -5.94 9.00 -5.98
CA VAL A 98 -5.33 9.03 -4.62
C VAL A 98 -4.65 10.36 -4.35
N HIS A 99 -4.73 10.81 -3.09
CA HIS A 99 -4.07 12.03 -2.63
C HIS A 99 -3.14 11.74 -1.44
N PRO A 100 -1.90 12.25 -1.45
CA PRO A 100 -1.07 12.26 -0.26
C PRO A 100 -1.55 13.37 0.69
N ASN A 101 -1.59 13.07 1.99
CA ASN A 101 -1.72 14.13 3.00
C ASN A 101 -0.44 14.98 3.07
N GLU A 102 -0.59 16.23 3.50
CA GLU A 102 0.52 17.17 3.74
C GLU A 102 1.31 16.77 4.99
N ASP A 103 2.20 15.78 4.85
CA ASP A 103 3.14 15.39 5.92
C ASP A 103 4.46 14.88 5.32
N LYS A 104 5.53 14.93 6.13
CA LYS A 104 6.85 14.36 5.82
C LYS A 104 6.77 12.85 5.56
N HIS A 105 5.77 12.17 6.13
CA HIS A 105 5.44 10.77 5.87
C HIS A 105 4.04 10.65 5.25
N PRO A 106 3.91 10.83 3.93
CA PRO A 106 2.61 10.93 3.28
C PRO A 106 1.80 9.66 3.47
N VAL A 107 0.58 9.84 3.97
CA VAL A 107 -0.48 8.84 3.97
C VAL A 107 -1.29 9.05 2.71
N TYR A 108 -1.43 7.99 1.90
CA TYR A 108 -2.19 8.02 0.66
C TYR A 108 -3.61 7.55 0.93
N SER A 109 -4.58 8.38 0.58
CA SER A 109 -6.02 8.13 0.72
C SER A 109 -6.70 8.19 -0.65
N LEU A 110 -7.90 7.64 -0.76
CA LEU A 110 -8.71 7.75 -1.98
C LEU A 110 -9.21 9.20 -2.13
N SER A 111 -9.28 9.68 -3.37
CA SER A 111 -10.04 10.91 -3.67
C SER A 111 -11.52 10.58 -3.58
N GLU A 112 -12.26 11.26 -2.70
CA GLU A 112 -13.73 11.19 -2.62
C GLU A 112 -14.39 11.96 -3.77
#